data_AF-R1C4K7-F1
#
_entry.id   AF-R1C4K7-F1
#
_cell.length_a   1.000
_cell.length_b   1.000
_cell.length_c   1.000
_cell.angle_alpha   90.00
_cell.angle_beta   90.00
_cell.angle_gamma   90.00
#
_symmetry.space_group_name_H-M   'P 1'
#
loop_
_entity.id
_entity.type
_entity.pdbx_description
1 polymer ?
#
loop_
_entity_poly.entity_id
_entity_poly.type
_entity_poly.pdbx_seq_one_letter_code
_entity_poly.pdbx_strand_id
1 'polypeptide(L)'
;MSLSLFTVSLAAISPRKSIVVTDVDGTLFSFAGRDLSDGNRRALTECVESGVHVSLATGRIPGPWFDALKEQVPGIGACVFGNGALVVDGSGSPIWESQLPDEIVAAVREYTLGGCAGGDSAARLCVLAATRWEPGAPHAIRYVELSPDGSPSAITSLIERAGEPDAVLLPSLDGLEARGVLKFVIWTLPGEDGWASMDATVCELRARLEGLGATILHHGDRWCEVLPPGVDKGSGVLKLLSSLGVAPEDALAVGDAENDLSMLRIVGIGAAPANAQPAALAAADVVVPSNSDDGVAAAIRKYVLPEEGANMLDFYTLDMCPFAQRCWIVLEELGASYSRRAVNLRGSEEERASALPMPWGSRLGTARYEREVNPRGKVPALRDAETGVTLFESLLINEYLAERQEGGPLLPADPAARARIRLWNEHCDSQLAVAHFTLLMNKDAPSEEAKRAALDAALDVYEARLVGPYLLGDAFTLADANALPFFERLDFSLRHYKQIDALARHPRTRRWLDLALSRECFRATRQPEAKLVELYDKFLEADYAFGGLNKN
;
A
#
# COMPACT_ATOMS: atom_id res chain seq x y z
N MET A 1 -8.50 41.55 18.03
CA MET A 1 -9.37 40.56 17.34
C MET A 1 -8.47 39.39 16.98
N SER A 2 -8.83 38.16 17.33
CA SER A 2 -8.04 36.97 16.97
C SER A 2 -8.54 36.41 15.64
N LEU A 3 -7.66 36.28 14.65
CA LEU A 3 -7.97 35.57 13.41
C LEU A 3 -7.52 34.12 13.55
N SER A 4 -8.47 33.25 13.89
CA SER A 4 -8.27 31.80 13.78
C SER A 4 -8.08 31.44 12.32
N LEU A 5 -6.86 31.05 11.94
CA LEU A 5 -6.62 30.39 10.66
C LEU A 5 -7.19 28.98 10.76
N PHE A 6 -8.34 28.76 10.09
CA PHE A 6 -8.85 27.41 9.87
C PHE A 6 -7.83 26.62 9.06
N THR A 7 -7.20 25.64 9.69
CA THR A 7 -6.49 24.56 9.00
C THR A 7 -7.52 23.70 8.26
N VAL A 8 -7.88 24.14 7.05
CA VAL A 8 -8.50 23.25 6.07
C VAL A 8 -7.45 22.18 5.75
N SER A 9 -7.65 20.98 6.30
CA SER A 9 -6.82 19.84 5.95
C SER A 9 -7.05 19.53 4.48
N LEU A 10 -6.08 19.88 3.64
CA LEU A 10 -5.92 19.27 2.34
C LEU A 10 -5.42 17.84 2.57
N ALA A 11 -6.34 16.98 3.01
CA ALA A 11 -6.19 15.54 2.89
C ALA A 11 -5.99 15.26 1.39
N ALA A 12 -4.74 15.01 1.01
CA ALA A 12 -4.43 14.54 -0.33
C ALA A 12 -5.20 13.22 -0.52
N ILE A 13 -6.00 13.13 -1.59
CA ILE A 13 -6.75 11.91 -1.90
C ILE A 13 -5.73 10.79 -2.10
N SER A 14 -5.59 9.95 -1.08
CA SER A 14 -4.69 8.82 -1.09
C SER A 14 -5.20 7.82 -2.13
N PRO A 15 -4.34 7.28 -3.03
CA PRO A 15 -4.74 6.16 -3.88
C PRO A 15 -4.90 4.86 -3.08
N ARG A 16 -4.57 4.86 -1.77
CA ARG A 16 -4.69 3.74 -0.84
C ARG A 16 -5.81 3.98 0.18
N LYS A 17 -6.57 2.93 0.46
CA LYS A 17 -7.68 2.90 1.43
C LYS A 17 -7.15 3.00 2.86
N SER A 18 -7.94 3.62 3.74
CA SER A 18 -7.62 3.81 5.18
C SER A 18 -8.22 2.75 6.10
N ILE A 19 -9.06 1.87 5.55
CA ILE A 19 -9.68 0.74 6.27
C ILE A 19 -9.81 -0.50 5.37
N VAL A 20 -9.60 -1.66 5.98
CA VAL A 20 -9.94 -2.98 5.46
C VAL A 20 -11.15 -3.51 6.23
N VAL A 21 -12.21 -3.87 5.50
CA VAL A 21 -13.36 -4.61 6.03
C VAL A 21 -13.40 -5.98 5.36
N THR A 22 -13.37 -7.07 6.12
CA THR A 22 -13.40 -8.43 5.54
C THR A 22 -14.53 -9.26 6.14
N ASP A 23 -15.19 -10.09 5.31
CA ASP A 23 -15.91 -11.25 5.83
C ASP A 23 -14.93 -12.30 6.41
N VAL A 24 -15.48 -13.25 7.17
CA VAL A 24 -14.79 -14.29 7.91
C VAL A 24 -14.87 -15.66 7.23
N ASP A 25 -16.05 -16.11 6.75
CA ASP A 25 -16.36 -17.52 6.50
C ASP A 25 -16.45 -17.85 5.00
N GLY A 26 -15.30 -18.14 4.38
CA GLY A 26 -15.16 -18.27 2.92
C GLY A 26 -14.26 -17.20 2.32
N THR A 27 -14.07 -16.10 3.05
CA THR A 27 -13.19 -14.99 2.67
C THR A 27 -11.86 -14.99 3.42
N LEU A 28 -11.88 -14.97 4.76
CA LEU A 28 -10.68 -14.88 5.60
C LEU A 28 -10.22 -16.23 6.15
N PHE A 29 -11.17 -17.07 6.57
CA PHE A 29 -10.96 -18.46 6.95
C PHE A 29 -11.30 -19.41 5.78
N SER A 30 -10.71 -20.60 5.83
CA SER A 30 -11.22 -21.75 5.08
C SER A 30 -12.34 -22.43 5.88
N PHE A 31 -13.30 -23.05 5.19
CA PHE A 31 -14.33 -23.87 5.86
C PHE A 31 -13.77 -25.12 6.60
N ALA A 32 -12.46 -25.36 6.55
CA ALA A 32 -11.76 -26.45 7.23
C ALA A 32 -11.01 -26.04 8.51
N GLY A 33 -10.87 -24.74 8.82
CA GLY A 33 -10.11 -24.30 10.01
C GLY A 33 -10.16 -22.78 10.27
N ARG A 34 -9.96 -22.38 11.54
CA ARG A 34 -10.02 -21.00 12.05
C ARG A 34 -8.66 -20.27 12.09
N ASP A 35 -7.62 -20.90 11.55
CA ASP A 35 -6.29 -20.30 11.48
C ASP A 35 -6.16 -19.46 10.22
N LEU A 36 -5.57 -18.27 10.35
CA LEU A 36 -5.22 -17.45 9.19
C LEU A 36 -4.07 -18.09 8.39
N SER A 37 -4.12 -17.99 7.07
CA SER A 37 -2.94 -18.18 6.24
C SER A 37 -1.90 -17.09 6.55
N ASP A 38 -0.62 -17.42 6.41
CA ASP A 38 0.46 -16.53 6.87
C ASP A 38 0.57 -15.23 6.06
N GLY A 39 0.12 -15.18 4.79
CA GLY A 39 0.03 -13.92 4.05
C GLY A 39 -1.10 -13.03 4.59
N ASN A 40 -2.32 -13.56 4.71
CA ASN A 40 -3.47 -12.85 5.31
C ASN A 40 -3.13 -12.33 6.72
N ARG A 41 -2.53 -13.16 7.56
CA ARG A 41 -2.04 -12.80 8.91
C ARG A 41 -1.08 -11.60 8.86
N ARG A 42 0.00 -11.68 8.07
CA ARG A 42 1.02 -10.62 7.96
C ARG A 42 0.45 -9.33 7.39
N ALA A 43 -0.37 -9.40 6.33
CA ALA A 43 -0.95 -8.23 5.69
C ALA A 43 -1.94 -7.49 6.62
N LEU A 44 -2.72 -8.21 7.43
CA LEU A 44 -3.61 -7.59 8.42
C LEU A 44 -2.84 -6.97 9.59
N THR A 45 -1.77 -7.63 10.08
CA THR A 45 -0.90 -7.04 11.12
C THR A 45 -0.19 -5.78 10.61
N GLU A 46 0.39 -5.80 9.40
CA GLU A 46 1.08 -4.64 8.82
C GLU A 46 0.12 -3.47 8.57
N CYS A 47 -1.17 -3.73 8.26
CA CYS A 47 -2.21 -2.69 8.25
C CYS A 47 -2.33 -2.01 9.62
N VAL A 48 -2.49 -2.79 10.70
CA VAL A 48 -2.60 -2.24 12.08
C VAL A 48 -1.35 -1.46 12.47
N GLU A 49 -0.16 -2.01 12.19
CA GLU A 49 1.13 -1.35 12.47
C GLU A 49 1.32 -0.05 11.66
N SER A 50 0.77 0.01 10.44
CA SER A 50 0.73 1.20 9.58
C SER A 50 -0.38 2.20 9.95
N GLY A 51 -1.18 1.93 10.99
CA GLY A 51 -2.30 2.78 11.40
C GLY A 51 -3.55 2.70 10.51
N VAL A 52 -3.62 1.70 9.62
CA VAL A 52 -4.82 1.39 8.83
C VAL A 52 -5.81 0.63 9.71
N HIS A 53 -7.09 1.01 9.65
CA HIS A 53 -8.12 0.28 10.39
C HIS A 53 -8.34 -1.13 9.81
N VAL A 54 -8.41 -2.14 10.68
CA VAL A 54 -8.78 -3.50 10.32
C VAL A 54 -10.06 -3.89 11.04
N SER A 55 -11.07 -4.30 10.26
CA SER A 55 -12.43 -4.55 10.70
C SER A 55 -13.02 -5.81 10.05
N LEU A 56 -13.97 -6.44 10.73
CA LEU A 56 -14.71 -7.59 10.21
C LEU A 56 -16.16 -7.22 9.90
N ALA A 57 -16.78 -7.92 8.96
CA ALA A 57 -18.22 -7.84 8.68
C ALA A 57 -18.80 -9.24 8.41
N THR A 58 -19.39 -9.86 9.43
CA THR A 58 -19.78 -11.28 9.42
C THR A 58 -21.26 -11.51 9.77
N GLY A 59 -21.78 -12.67 9.38
CA GLY A 59 -23.05 -13.21 9.87
C GLY A 59 -23.00 -13.69 11.32
N ARG A 60 -21.81 -14.06 11.83
CA ARG A 60 -21.59 -14.56 13.20
C ARG A 60 -21.91 -13.52 14.28
N ILE A 61 -21.97 -13.97 15.53
CA ILE A 61 -21.99 -13.10 16.72
C ILE A 61 -20.61 -13.06 17.41
N PRO A 62 -20.33 -12.08 18.31
CA PRO A 62 -19.09 -12.09 19.08
C PRO A 62 -19.00 -13.31 20.01
N GLY A 63 -17.85 -13.97 20.04
CA GLY A 63 -17.59 -15.17 20.84
C GLY A 63 -16.17 -15.72 20.67
N PRO A 64 -15.88 -16.94 21.15
CA PRO A 64 -14.51 -17.47 21.26
C PRO A 64 -13.70 -17.47 19.96
N TRP A 65 -14.36 -17.65 18.80
CA TRP A 65 -13.68 -17.54 17.50
C TRP A 65 -13.10 -16.14 17.21
N PHE A 66 -13.75 -15.08 17.71
CA PHE A 66 -13.34 -13.69 17.52
C PHE A 66 -12.20 -13.32 18.47
N ASP A 67 -12.23 -13.83 19.70
CA ASP A 67 -11.14 -13.68 20.66
C ASP A 67 -9.86 -14.36 20.12
N ALA A 68 -9.96 -15.60 19.64
CA ALA A 68 -8.86 -16.32 19.00
C ALA A 68 -8.38 -15.65 17.68
N LEU A 69 -9.21 -14.86 17.02
CA LEU A 69 -8.79 -14.06 15.85
C LEU A 69 -8.07 -12.77 16.28
N LYS A 70 -8.50 -12.13 17.38
CA LYS A 70 -7.78 -10.99 18.01
C LYS A 70 -6.42 -11.39 18.61
N GLU A 71 -6.26 -12.64 19.04
CA GLU A 71 -4.94 -13.20 19.41
C GLU A 71 -4.03 -13.36 18.17
N GLN A 72 -4.59 -13.76 17.03
CA GLN A 72 -3.85 -13.95 15.78
C GLN A 72 -3.47 -12.63 15.07
N VAL A 73 -4.29 -11.58 15.21
CA VAL A 73 -4.03 -10.21 14.72
C VAL A 73 -4.45 -9.21 15.82
N PRO A 74 -3.53 -8.88 16.75
CA PRO A 74 -3.79 -7.85 17.75
C PRO A 74 -4.08 -6.49 17.09
N GLY A 75 -5.11 -5.81 17.57
CA GLY A 75 -5.50 -4.48 17.06
C GLY A 75 -6.59 -4.46 15.99
N ILE A 76 -7.23 -5.60 15.68
CA ILE A 76 -8.56 -5.60 15.02
C ILE A 76 -9.51 -4.71 15.83
N GLY A 77 -10.06 -3.69 15.16
CA GLY A 77 -10.76 -2.58 15.78
C GLY A 77 -12.26 -2.82 15.94
N ALA A 78 -13.06 -1.84 15.50
CA ALA A 78 -14.51 -1.93 15.47
C ALA A 78 -14.97 -2.91 14.38
N CYS A 79 -16.04 -3.69 14.64
CA CYS A 79 -16.47 -4.81 13.79
C CYS A 79 -18.00 -4.89 13.70
N VAL A 80 -18.48 -5.42 12.57
CA VAL A 80 -19.89 -5.64 12.24
C VAL A 80 -20.23 -7.13 12.36
N PHE A 81 -21.30 -7.44 13.09
CA PHE A 81 -21.76 -8.79 13.42
C PHE A 81 -23.24 -8.96 13.08
N GLY A 82 -23.73 -10.20 13.09
CA GLY A 82 -25.14 -10.52 12.87
C GLY A 82 -25.66 -10.03 11.51
N ASN A 83 -24.85 -10.13 10.46
CA ASN A 83 -25.15 -9.63 9.11
C ASN A 83 -25.55 -8.14 9.09
N GLY A 84 -24.96 -7.34 9.99
CA GLY A 84 -25.23 -5.91 10.11
C GLY A 84 -25.97 -5.52 11.38
N ALA A 85 -26.67 -6.45 12.06
CA ALA A 85 -27.55 -6.16 13.21
C ALA A 85 -26.82 -5.64 14.47
N LEU A 86 -25.49 -5.76 14.54
CA LEU A 86 -24.66 -5.23 15.62
C LEU A 86 -23.37 -4.63 15.06
N VAL A 87 -22.96 -3.47 15.59
CA VAL A 87 -21.60 -2.94 15.43
C VAL A 87 -21.00 -2.66 16.79
N VAL A 88 -19.81 -3.19 17.06
CA VAL A 88 -19.06 -2.98 18.32
C VAL A 88 -17.74 -2.27 18.04
N ASP A 89 -17.19 -1.59 19.06
CA ASP A 89 -15.85 -1.02 19.02
C ASP A 89 -14.75 -2.06 19.33
N GLY A 90 -13.49 -1.62 19.33
CA GLY A 90 -12.34 -2.47 19.66
C GLY A 90 -12.38 -3.09 21.07
N SER A 91 -13.11 -2.50 22.01
CA SER A 91 -13.34 -3.03 23.37
C SER A 91 -14.46 -4.06 23.46
N GLY A 92 -15.28 -4.21 22.41
CA GLY A 92 -16.51 -5.02 22.43
C GLY A 92 -17.75 -4.25 22.92
N SER A 93 -17.68 -2.92 23.00
CA SER A 93 -18.82 -2.08 23.37
C SER A 93 -19.70 -1.79 22.14
N PRO A 94 -21.03 -2.00 22.19
CA PRO A 94 -21.93 -1.67 21.08
C PRO A 94 -21.89 -0.18 20.73
N ILE A 95 -21.52 0.11 19.48
CA ILE A 95 -21.65 1.42 18.83
C ILE A 95 -23.06 1.57 18.26
N TRP A 96 -23.59 0.50 17.69
CA TRP A 96 -24.89 0.46 17.04
C TRP A 96 -25.52 -0.93 17.14
N GLU A 97 -26.85 -1.00 17.20
CA GLU A 97 -27.63 -2.21 17.30
C GLU A 97 -28.97 -2.01 16.59
N SER A 98 -29.51 -3.07 15.98
CA SER A 98 -30.90 -3.14 15.55
C SER A 98 -31.49 -4.49 15.98
N GLN A 99 -32.72 -4.43 16.47
CA GLN A 99 -33.47 -5.57 16.99
C GLN A 99 -34.68 -5.81 16.09
N LEU A 100 -35.04 -7.08 15.92
CA LEU A 100 -36.29 -7.49 15.30
C LEU A 100 -37.47 -6.91 16.08
N PRO A 101 -38.39 -6.18 15.43
CA PRO A 101 -39.66 -5.78 16.04
C PRO A 101 -40.42 -6.97 16.64
N ASP A 102 -41.07 -6.77 17.79
CA ASP A 102 -41.85 -7.78 18.52
C ASP A 102 -42.84 -8.54 17.62
N GLU A 103 -43.43 -7.85 16.64
CA GLU A 103 -44.35 -8.41 15.64
C GLU A 103 -43.70 -9.51 14.78
N ILE A 104 -42.43 -9.31 14.38
CA ILE A 104 -41.65 -10.30 13.62
C ILE A 104 -41.17 -11.42 14.55
N VAL A 105 -40.79 -11.10 15.79
CA VAL A 105 -40.40 -12.10 16.81
C VAL A 105 -41.57 -13.05 17.11
N ALA A 106 -42.77 -12.50 17.29
CA ALA A 106 -43.99 -13.27 17.48
C ALA A 106 -44.32 -14.13 16.25
N ALA A 107 -44.29 -13.57 15.04
CA ALA A 107 -44.60 -14.31 13.81
C ALA A 107 -43.63 -15.48 13.54
N VAL A 108 -42.34 -15.32 13.82
CA VAL A 108 -41.35 -16.42 13.73
C VAL A 108 -41.57 -17.46 14.83
N ARG A 109 -41.86 -17.05 16.08
CA ARG A 109 -42.20 -17.98 17.16
C ARG A 109 -43.46 -18.78 16.82
N GLU A 110 -44.54 -18.14 16.40
CA GLU A 110 -45.81 -18.81 16.05
C GLU A 110 -45.64 -19.83 14.92
N TYR A 111 -44.86 -19.50 13.88
CA TYR A 111 -44.53 -20.44 12.81
C TYR A 111 -43.80 -21.69 13.36
N THR A 112 -42.78 -21.48 14.19
CA THR A 112 -41.92 -22.57 14.69
C THR A 112 -42.60 -23.45 15.74
N LEU A 113 -43.43 -22.88 16.62
CA LEU A 113 -44.25 -23.61 17.58
C LEU A 113 -45.23 -24.60 16.91
N GLY A 114 -45.67 -24.32 15.69
CA GLY A 114 -46.51 -25.23 14.89
C GLY A 114 -45.76 -26.40 14.24
N GLY A 115 -44.43 -26.34 14.14
CA GLY A 115 -43.62 -27.34 13.42
C GLY A 115 -42.88 -28.33 14.32
N CYS A 116 -42.48 -27.93 15.52
CA CYS A 116 -41.68 -28.78 16.42
C CYS A 116 -42.46 -29.92 17.11
N ALA A 117 -43.79 -30.01 16.93
CA ALA A 117 -44.66 -30.92 17.69
C ALA A 117 -45.78 -31.61 16.87
N GLY A 118 -45.43 -32.24 15.74
CA GLY A 118 -46.19 -33.36 15.17
C GLY A 118 -47.02 -33.10 13.90
N GLY A 119 -46.57 -33.66 12.78
CA GLY A 119 -47.34 -33.77 11.52
C GLY A 119 -46.46 -34.20 10.34
N ASP A 120 -46.92 -35.19 9.55
CA ASP A 120 -46.17 -35.89 8.49
C ASP A 120 -45.78 -35.05 7.24
N SER A 121 -45.70 -33.73 7.37
CA SER A 121 -45.24 -32.83 6.30
C SER A 121 -44.42 -31.63 6.80
N ALA A 122 -44.16 -31.52 8.11
CA ALA A 122 -43.33 -30.46 8.66
C ALA A 122 -41.84 -30.85 8.60
N ALA A 123 -40.99 -29.94 8.12
CA ALA A 123 -39.55 -30.09 8.30
C ALA A 123 -39.23 -30.09 9.80
N ARG A 124 -38.36 -31.00 10.26
CA ARG A 124 -37.80 -30.92 11.61
C ARG A 124 -36.92 -29.66 11.66
N LEU A 125 -37.32 -28.63 12.40
CA LEU A 125 -36.56 -27.39 12.49
C LEU A 125 -35.77 -27.30 13.81
N CYS A 126 -34.55 -26.76 13.72
CA CYS A 126 -33.85 -26.17 14.85
C CYS A 126 -33.93 -24.64 14.68
N VAL A 127 -34.22 -23.94 15.78
CA VAL A 127 -34.53 -22.50 15.77
C VAL A 127 -33.65 -21.84 16.82
N LEU A 128 -32.73 -21.00 16.35
CA LEU A 128 -31.82 -20.24 17.19
C LEU A 128 -32.11 -18.75 17.05
N ALA A 129 -31.97 -18.02 18.15
CA ALA A 129 -32.14 -16.57 18.20
C ALA A 129 -30.92 -15.91 18.83
N ALA A 130 -30.31 -14.95 18.14
CA ALA A 130 -29.22 -14.15 18.69
C ALA A 130 -29.79 -13.05 19.58
N THR A 131 -29.56 -13.11 20.89
CA THR A 131 -30.16 -12.16 21.85
C THR A 131 -29.31 -12.01 23.12
N ARG A 132 -29.71 -11.09 24.01
CA ARG A 132 -29.02 -10.78 25.28
C ARG A 132 -29.49 -11.74 26.37
N TRP A 133 -28.57 -12.48 26.99
CA TRP A 133 -28.95 -13.54 27.92
C TRP A 133 -29.25 -13.05 29.34
N GLU A 134 -28.40 -12.21 29.93
CA GLU A 134 -28.49 -11.81 31.34
C GLU A 134 -28.95 -10.36 31.55
N PRO A 135 -29.96 -10.12 32.42
CA PRO A 135 -30.28 -8.78 32.90
C PRO A 135 -29.16 -8.23 33.81
N GLY A 136 -28.44 -7.21 33.33
CA GLY A 136 -27.45 -6.47 34.11
C GLY A 136 -25.98 -6.80 33.80
N ALA A 137 -25.69 -7.86 33.04
CA ALA A 137 -24.37 -8.06 32.44
C ALA A 137 -24.35 -7.39 31.05
N PRO A 138 -23.57 -6.31 30.84
CA PRO A 138 -23.42 -5.74 29.51
C PRO A 138 -22.58 -6.69 28.61
N HIS A 139 -22.70 -6.52 27.29
CA HIS A 139 -21.92 -7.18 26.23
C HIS A 139 -22.18 -8.68 25.91
N ALA A 140 -22.84 -9.46 26.78
CA ALA A 140 -23.04 -10.91 26.53
C ALA A 140 -24.24 -11.24 25.61
N ILE A 141 -24.01 -11.31 24.29
CA ILE A 141 -24.93 -11.89 23.30
C ILE A 141 -24.69 -13.41 23.22
N ARG A 142 -25.78 -14.19 23.08
CA ARG A 142 -25.75 -15.65 22.86
C ARG A 142 -26.78 -16.06 21.82
N TYR A 143 -26.58 -17.24 21.24
CA TYR A 143 -27.70 -17.95 20.63
C TYR A 143 -28.57 -18.58 21.72
N VAL A 144 -29.88 -18.52 21.53
CA VAL A 144 -30.89 -19.18 22.35
C VAL A 144 -31.62 -20.17 21.45
N GLU A 145 -31.62 -21.46 21.80
CA GLU A 145 -32.19 -22.53 20.98
C GLU A 145 -33.52 -23.03 21.56
N LEU A 146 -34.53 -23.19 20.69
CA LEU A 146 -35.78 -23.85 21.05
C LEU A 146 -35.58 -25.37 21.19
N SER A 147 -35.52 -25.86 22.42
CA SER A 147 -35.41 -27.27 22.78
C SER A 147 -36.45 -27.63 23.85
N PRO A 148 -37.66 -28.09 23.44
CA PRO A 148 -38.76 -28.42 24.36
C PRO A 148 -38.47 -29.53 25.37
N ASP A 149 -37.52 -30.44 25.06
CA ASP A 149 -37.10 -31.52 25.96
C ASP A 149 -35.78 -31.23 26.70
N GLY A 150 -35.14 -30.09 26.42
CA GLY A 150 -33.86 -29.68 27.01
C GLY A 150 -32.64 -30.42 26.45
N SER A 151 -32.77 -31.17 25.35
CA SER A 151 -31.64 -31.82 24.67
C SER A 151 -31.01 -30.91 23.59
N PRO A 152 -29.68 -30.93 23.42
CA PRO A 152 -29.02 -30.21 22.33
C PRO A 152 -29.29 -30.92 20.98
N SER A 153 -29.54 -30.15 19.94
CA SER A 153 -29.71 -30.67 18.59
C SER A 153 -28.37 -30.90 17.89
N ALA A 154 -28.42 -31.49 16.69
CA ALA A 154 -27.24 -31.61 15.83
C ALA A 154 -26.65 -30.25 15.41
N ILE A 155 -27.42 -29.15 15.54
CA ILE A 155 -27.00 -27.79 15.21
C ILE A 155 -26.28 -27.14 16.41
N THR A 156 -26.71 -27.40 17.66
CA THR A 156 -26.01 -26.94 18.88
C THR A 156 -24.52 -27.33 18.80
N SER A 157 -24.25 -28.61 18.56
CA SER A 157 -22.88 -29.10 18.41
C SER A 157 -22.18 -28.69 17.12
N LEU A 158 -22.90 -28.18 16.11
CA LEU A 158 -22.30 -27.58 14.92
C LEU A 158 -21.80 -26.15 15.23
N ILE A 159 -22.57 -25.39 16.00
CA ILE A 159 -22.25 -24.04 16.49
C ILE A 159 -21.03 -24.09 17.43
N GLU A 160 -21.03 -25.02 18.40
CA GLU A 160 -19.87 -25.32 19.26
C GLU A 160 -18.59 -25.61 18.44
N ARG A 161 -18.69 -26.51 17.45
CA ARG A 161 -17.56 -26.84 16.55
C ARG A 161 -17.12 -25.63 15.72
N ALA A 162 -18.04 -24.79 15.27
CA ALA A 162 -17.73 -23.55 14.55
C ALA A 162 -17.02 -22.51 15.43
N GLY A 163 -17.07 -22.64 16.76
CA GLY A 163 -16.46 -21.72 17.72
C GLY A 163 -17.29 -20.48 18.02
N GLU A 164 -18.55 -20.47 17.55
CA GLU A 164 -19.59 -19.58 18.06
C GLU A 164 -19.86 -19.88 19.55
N PRO A 165 -20.36 -18.92 20.35
CA PRO A 165 -20.54 -19.13 21.78
C PRO A 165 -21.72 -20.08 22.06
N ASP A 166 -21.55 -20.93 23.08
CA ASP A 166 -22.50 -21.97 23.52
C ASP A 166 -23.96 -21.48 23.50
N ALA A 167 -24.83 -22.23 22.83
CA ALA A 167 -26.24 -21.89 22.71
C ALA A 167 -27.00 -22.27 24.00
N VAL A 168 -27.85 -21.35 24.47
CA VAL A 168 -28.67 -21.59 25.66
C VAL A 168 -29.97 -22.27 25.26
N LEU A 169 -30.15 -23.53 25.67
CA LEU A 169 -31.37 -24.30 25.40
C LEU A 169 -32.54 -23.77 26.24
N LEU A 170 -33.68 -23.48 25.61
CA LEU A 170 -34.94 -23.11 26.28
C LEU A 170 -36.10 -24.00 25.83
N PRO A 171 -37.03 -24.37 26.74
CA PRO A 171 -38.22 -25.14 26.38
C PRO A 171 -39.27 -24.33 25.59
N SER A 172 -39.15 -23.00 25.54
CA SER A 172 -39.95 -22.10 24.70
C SER A 172 -39.20 -20.79 24.42
N LEU A 173 -39.59 -20.08 23.37
CA LEU A 173 -39.11 -18.74 23.00
C LEU A 173 -40.04 -17.62 23.52
N ASP A 174 -40.81 -17.87 24.58
CA ASP A 174 -41.71 -16.89 25.18
C ASP A 174 -40.94 -15.81 25.95
N GLY A 175 -41.29 -14.54 25.74
CA GLY A 175 -40.63 -13.40 26.38
C GLY A 175 -39.22 -13.13 25.86
N LEU A 176 -38.88 -13.64 24.68
CA LEU A 176 -37.62 -13.35 23.98
C LEU A 176 -37.59 -11.91 23.46
N GLU A 177 -38.76 -11.33 23.16
CA GLU A 177 -38.98 -9.92 22.80
C GLU A 177 -38.28 -8.99 23.80
N ALA A 178 -38.50 -9.23 25.10
CA ALA A 178 -37.95 -8.43 26.20
C ALA A 178 -36.42 -8.52 26.37
N ARG A 179 -35.73 -9.32 25.54
CA ARG A 179 -34.27 -9.50 25.54
C ARG A 179 -33.57 -8.77 24.39
N GLY A 180 -34.31 -8.25 23.41
CA GLY A 180 -33.76 -7.65 22.20
C GLY A 180 -33.18 -8.73 21.28
N VAL A 181 -33.95 -9.15 20.28
CA VAL A 181 -33.54 -10.21 19.35
C VAL A 181 -32.87 -9.59 18.14
N LEU A 182 -31.60 -9.88 17.88
CA LEU A 182 -30.84 -9.32 16.76
C LEU A 182 -31.18 -10.03 15.44
N LYS A 183 -31.31 -11.36 15.48
CA LYS A 183 -31.70 -12.20 14.35
C LYS A 183 -32.23 -13.55 14.79
N PHE A 184 -32.99 -14.20 13.92
CA PHE A 184 -33.17 -15.66 13.96
C PHE A 184 -32.25 -16.35 12.96
N VAL A 185 -31.87 -17.58 13.30
CA VAL A 185 -31.12 -18.52 12.48
C VAL A 185 -31.88 -19.85 12.53
N ILE A 186 -32.49 -20.25 11.41
CA ILE A 186 -33.40 -21.40 11.35
C ILE A 186 -32.76 -22.46 10.43
N TRP A 187 -32.65 -23.69 10.92
CA TRP A 187 -32.04 -24.82 10.23
C TRP A 187 -33.06 -25.95 10.03
N THR A 188 -33.01 -26.65 8.91
CA THR A 188 -33.56 -28.01 8.85
C THR A 188 -32.64 -28.98 9.61
N LEU A 189 -33.23 -29.93 10.32
CA LEU A 189 -32.53 -31.04 10.95
C LEU A 189 -32.52 -32.25 10.00
N PRO A 190 -31.45 -33.04 9.97
CA PRO A 190 -31.39 -34.23 9.14
C PRO A 190 -32.39 -35.31 9.57
N GLY A 191 -33.03 -35.94 8.58
CA GLY A 191 -33.78 -37.19 8.69
C GLY A 191 -32.93 -38.40 8.27
N GLU A 192 -33.59 -39.54 8.07
CA GLU A 192 -32.92 -40.77 7.61
C GLU A 192 -32.36 -40.62 6.18
N ASP A 193 -33.07 -39.88 5.32
CA ASP A 193 -32.64 -39.54 3.94
C ASP A 193 -31.67 -38.35 3.85
N GLY A 194 -31.24 -37.77 5.00
CA GLY A 194 -30.36 -36.61 5.05
C GLY A 194 -31.08 -35.28 5.31
N TRP A 195 -30.55 -34.17 4.79
CA TRP A 195 -31.06 -32.82 5.07
C TRP A 195 -32.32 -32.51 4.22
N ALA A 196 -33.38 -32.01 4.87
CA ALA A 196 -34.57 -31.52 4.18
C ALA A 196 -34.34 -30.10 3.59
N SER A 197 -35.03 -29.76 2.50
CA SER A 197 -34.96 -28.42 1.90
C SER A 197 -35.62 -27.33 2.75
N MET A 198 -34.98 -26.16 2.77
CA MET A 198 -35.40 -24.90 3.38
C MET A 198 -36.39 -24.09 2.50
N ASP A 199 -36.57 -24.44 1.21
CA ASP A 199 -37.38 -23.66 0.26
C ASP A 199 -38.82 -23.39 0.73
N ALA A 200 -39.51 -24.44 1.21
CA ALA A 200 -40.88 -24.33 1.69
C ALA A 200 -40.99 -23.45 2.95
N THR A 201 -40.00 -23.56 3.84
CA THR A 201 -39.89 -22.77 5.07
C THR A 201 -39.66 -21.30 4.76
N VAL A 202 -38.72 -20.99 3.84
CA VAL A 202 -38.46 -19.62 3.38
C VAL A 202 -39.65 -19.03 2.61
N CYS A 203 -40.38 -19.84 1.85
CA CYS A 203 -41.60 -19.42 1.18
C CYS A 203 -42.70 -19.00 2.19
N GLU A 204 -42.95 -19.82 3.21
CA GLU A 204 -43.96 -19.50 4.22
C GLU A 204 -43.52 -18.34 5.14
N LEU A 205 -42.25 -18.27 5.54
CA LEU A 205 -41.71 -17.12 6.29
C LEU A 205 -41.81 -15.81 5.50
N ARG A 206 -41.54 -15.84 4.18
CA ARG A 206 -41.72 -14.66 3.31
C ARG A 206 -43.18 -14.20 3.26
N ALA A 207 -44.14 -15.13 3.19
CA ALA A 207 -45.56 -14.80 3.19
C ALA A 207 -46.05 -14.30 4.58
N ARG A 208 -45.55 -14.88 5.68
CA ARG A 208 -45.91 -14.47 7.05
C ARG A 208 -45.33 -13.12 7.46
N LEU A 209 -44.15 -12.76 6.94
CA LEU A 209 -43.46 -11.50 7.23
C LEU A 209 -43.69 -10.44 6.12
N GLU A 210 -44.59 -10.71 5.16
CA GLU A 210 -44.99 -9.75 4.14
C GLU A 210 -45.62 -8.51 4.79
N GLY A 211 -45.17 -7.32 4.38
CA GLY A 211 -45.58 -6.04 4.98
C GLY A 211 -44.84 -5.65 6.27
N LEU A 212 -44.24 -6.59 7.01
CA LEU A 212 -43.40 -6.28 8.19
C LEU A 212 -41.97 -5.86 7.83
N GLY A 213 -41.54 -6.13 6.58
CA GLY A 213 -40.28 -5.63 6.02
C GLY A 213 -39.02 -6.35 6.50
N ALA A 214 -39.14 -7.50 7.17
CA ALA A 214 -38.00 -8.30 7.62
C ALA A 214 -37.13 -8.78 6.43
N THR A 215 -35.81 -8.72 6.59
CA THR A 215 -34.86 -9.27 5.62
C THR A 215 -34.71 -10.77 5.85
N ILE A 216 -34.94 -11.61 4.83
CA ILE A 216 -34.73 -13.07 4.89
C ILE A 216 -33.59 -13.48 3.97
N LEU A 217 -32.48 -13.95 4.54
CA LEU A 217 -31.36 -14.54 3.80
C LEU A 217 -31.55 -16.04 3.68
N HIS A 218 -31.37 -16.60 2.47
CA HIS A 218 -31.53 -18.03 2.21
C HIS A 218 -30.17 -18.65 1.86
N HIS A 219 -29.64 -19.50 2.73
CA HIS A 219 -28.29 -20.05 2.61
C HIS A 219 -28.31 -21.47 2.00
N GLY A 220 -29.05 -21.59 0.89
CA GLY A 220 -29.36 -22.86 0.23
C GLY A 220 -30.19 -23.80 1.11
N ASP A 221 -30.26 -25.06 0.68
CA ASP A 221 -31.23 -26.08 1.13
C ASP A 221 -31.34 -26.29 2.65
N ARG A 222 -30.41 -25.83 3.47
CA ARG A 222 -30.31 -26.23 4.90
C ARG A 222 -30.76 -25.17 5.90
N TRP A 223 -30.62 -23.88 5.60
CA TRP A 223 -30.85 -22.84 6.60
C TRP A 223 -31.16 -21.45 6.04
N CYS A 224 -31.79 -20.62 6.87
CA CYS A 224 -32.07 -19.22 6.59
C CYS A 224 -31.86 -18.34 7.83
N GLU A 225 -31.66 -17.04 7.60
CA GLU A 225 -31.66 -16.01 8.65
C GLU A 225 -32.83 -15.05 8.49
N VAL A 226 -33.39 -14.59 9.61
CA VAL A 226 -34.38 -13.50 9.65
C VAL A 226 -33.75 -12.32 10.39
N LEU A 227 -33.63 -11.18 9.69
CA LEU A 227 -32.93 -9.97 10.11
C LEU A 227 -33.90 -8.78 10.21
N PRO A 228 -33.56 -7.73 10.99
CA PRO A 228 -34.42 -6.55 11.15
C PRO A 228 -34.62 -5.78 9.83
N PRO A 229 -35.74 -5.03 9.69
CA PRO A 229 -36.04 -4.31 8.45
C PRO A 229 -34.92 -3.35 8.01
N GLY A 230 -34.45 -3.52 6.77
CA GLY A 230 -33.39 -2.69 6.20
C GLY A 230 -31.98 -2.95 6.73
N VAL A 231 -31.76 -4.07 7.45
CA VAL A 231 -30.44 -4.48 7.93
C VAL A 231 -29.79 -5.48 6.98
N ASP A 232 -28.56 -5.15 6.57
CA ASP A 232 -27.60 -6.00 5.87
C ASP A 232 -26.14 -5.61 6.23
N LYS A 233 -25.13 -6.36 5.78
CA LYS A 233 -23.71 -6.08 6.10
C LYS A 233 -23.28 -4.67 5.70
N GLY A 234 -23.63 -4.23 4.49
CA GLY A 234 -23.36 -2.88 4.00
C GLY A 234 -23.98 -1.80 4.90
N SER A 235 -25.23 -1.99 5.35
CA SER A 235 -25.87 -1.08 6.30
C SER A 235 -25.09 -0.93 7.61
N GLY A 236 -24.55 -2.04 8.14
CA GLY A 236 -23.68 -2.05 9.32
C GLY A 236 -22.30 -1.45 9.06
N VAL A 237 -21.72 -1.70 7.89
CA VAL A 237 -20.45 -1.10 7.44
C VAL A 237 -20.56 0.41 7.32
N LEU A 238 -21.70 0.97 6.88
CA LEU A 238 -21.93 2.42 6.92
C LEU A 238 -21.96 2.98 8.37
N LYS A 239 -22.43 2.22 9.36
CA LYS A 239 -22.36 2.62 10.78
C LYS A 239 -20.93 2.55 11.32
N LEU A 240 -20.20 1.49 10.99
CA LEU A 240 -18.78 1.32 11.30
C LEU A 240 -17.95 2.50 10.77
N LEU A 241 -18.01 2.75 9.46
CA LEU A 241 -17.26 3.82 8.79
C LEU A 241 -17.61 5.21 9.38
N SER A 242 -18.90 5.48 9.58
CA SER A 242 -19.36 6.72 10.22
C SER A 242 -18.86 6.89 11.65
N SER A 243 -18.63 5.81 12.41
CA SER A 243 -18.10 5.87 13.77
C SER A 243 -16.58 6.11 13.81
N LEU A 244 -15.86 5.71 12.77
CA LEU A 244 -14.42 5.93 12.59
C LEU A 244 -14.11 7.25 11.88
N GLY A 245 -15.12 7.92 11.30
CA GLY A 245 -14.93 9.14 10.51
C GLY A 245 -14.36 8.88 9.11
N VAL A 246 -14.44 7.65 8.60
CA VAL A 246 -13.90 7.23 7.30
C VAL A 246 -14.99 7.31 6.22
N ALA A 247 -14.64 7.82 5.03
CA ALA A 247 -15.53 7.83 3.89
C ALA A 247 -15.66 6.43 3.25
N PRO A 248 -16.82 6.00 2.75
CA PRO A 248 -16.95 4.72 2.04
C PRO A 248 -15.99 4.58 0.86
N GLU A 249 -15.72 5.68 0.16
CA GLU A 249 -14.76 5.77 -0.94
C GLU A 249 -13.31 5.46 -0.51
N ASP A 250 -12.99 5.63 0.78
CA ASP A 250 -11.67 5.36 1.37
C ASP A 250 -11.57 3.96 2.02
N ALA A 251 -12.57 3.08 1.80
CA ALA A 251 -12.58 1.70 2.28
C ALA A 251 -12.26 0.66 1.18
N LEU A 252 -11.66 -0.46 1.62
CA LEU A 252 -11.62 -1.74 0.92
C LEU A 252 -12.59 -2.71 1.63
N ALA A 253 -13.46 -3.39 0.89
CA ALA A 253 -14.24 -4.52 1.41
C ALA A 253 -13.85 -5.83 0.69
N VAL A 254 -13.82 -6.95 1.42
CA VAL A 254 -13.63 -8.30 0.86
C VAL A 254 -14.73 -9.23 1.36
N GLY A 255 -15.37 -9.98 0.46
CA GLY A 255 -16.47 -10.89 0.76
C GLY A 255 -16.78 -11.86 -0.39
N ASP A 256 -17.45 -12.98 -0.11
CA ASP A 256 -17.58 -14.11 -1.05
C ASP A 256 -19.01 -14.65 -1.26
N ALA A 257 -20.01 -14.19 -0.50
CA ALA A 257 -21.37 -14.72 -0.50
C ALA A 257 -22.48 -13.66 -0.73
N GLU A 258 -23.74 -14.10 -0.86
CA GLU A 258 -24.89 -13.21 -1.13
C GLU A 258 -25.17 -12.18 -0.01
N ASN A 259 -24.75 -12.44 1.23
CA ASN A 259 -24.82 -11.46 2.32
C ASN A 259 -23.73 -10.36 2.24
N ASP A 260 -22.73 -10.49 1.37
CA ASP A 260 -21.67 -9.49 1.17
C ASP A 260 -21.99 -8.46 0.10
N LEU A 261 -22.97 -8.72 -0.78
CA LEU A 261 -23.18 -7.91 -1.99
C LEU A 261 -23.47 -6.44 -1.68
N SER A 262 -24.08 -6.14 -0.53
CA SER A 262 -24.33 -4.75 -0.13
C SER A 262 -23.07 -4.06 0.36
N MET A 263 -22.18 -4.73 1.12
CA MET A 263 -20.92 -4.11 1.57
C MET A 263 -19.92 -3.93 0.42
N LEU A 264 -19.85 -4.88 -0.51
CA LEU A 264 -18.97 -4.81 -1.69
C LEU A 264 -19.29 -3.61 -2.60
N ARG A 265 -20.57 -3.22 -2.69
CA ARG A 265 -21.06 -2.17 -3.62
C ARG A 265 -21.05 -0.75 -3.06
N ILE A 266 -20.87 -0.56 -1.75
CA ILE A 266 -20.90 0.78 -1.11
C ILE A 266 -19.50 1.36 -0.86
N VAL A 267 -18.46 0.54 -0.89
CA VAL A 267 -17.08 0.97 -0.62
C VAL A 267 -16.35 1.37 -1.90
N GLY A 268 -15.22 2.06 -1.77
CA GLY A 268 -14.44 2.52 -2.90
C GLY A 268 -13.53 1.49 -3.58
N ILE A 269 -13.45 0.24 -3.06
CA ILE A 269 -13.09 -0.99 -3.78
C ILE A 269 -13.79 -2.17 -3.09
N GLY A 270 -14.68 -2.86 -3.78
CA GLY A 270 -15.17 -4.19 -3.41
C GLY A 270 -14.32 -5.29 -4.07
N ALA A 271 -13.87 -6.27 -3.31
CA ALA A 271 -13.10 -7.42 -3.79
C ALA A 271 -13.78 -8.75 -3.45
N ALA A 272 -13.78 -9.71 -4.38
CA ALA A 272 -14.25 -11.07 -4.14
C ALA A 272 -13.11 -12.08 -4.36
N PRO A 273 -12.87 -13.04 -3.45
CA PRO A 273 -11.85 -14.06 -3.65
C PRO A 273 -12.29 -15.07 -4.73
N ALA A 274 -11.34 -15.76 -5.36
CA ALA A 274 -11.62 -16.63 -6.51
C ALA A 274 -12.56 -17.82 -6.22
N ASN A 275 -12.76 -18.17 -4.96
CA ASN A 275 -13.72 -19.20 -4.51
C ASN A 275 -15.15 -18.67 -4.27
N ALA A 276 -15.39 -17.38 -4.49
CA ALA A 276 -16.66 -16.73 -4.19
C ALA A 276 -17.83 -17.20 -5.06
N GLN A 277 -19.04 -17.01 -4.52
CA GLN A 277 -20.28 -17.27 -5.22
C GLN A 277 -20.40 -16.37 -6.46
N PRO A 278 -21.05 -16.82 -7.57
CA PRO A 278 -21.19 -16.03 -8.79
C PRO A 278 -21.82 -14.64 -8.58
N ALA A 279 -22.70 -14.49 -7.57
CA ALA A 279 -23.31 -13.22 -7.23
C ALA A 279 -22.31 -12.22 -6.61
N ALA A 280 -21.37 -12.68 -5.78
CA ALA A 280 -20.33 -11.86 -5.17
C ALA A 280 -19.23 -11.49 -6.19
N LEU A 281 -18.80 -12.45 -7.02
CA LEU A 281 -17.91 -12.19 -8.15
C LEU A 281 -18.47 -11.16 -9.14
N ALA A 282 -19.81 -11.08 -9.28
CA ALA A 282 -20.50 -10.09 -10.11
C ALA A 282 -20.87 -8.78 -9.37
N ALA A 283 -20.57 -8.67 -8.08
CA ALA A 283 -20.85 -7.48 -7.26
C ALA A 283 -19.58 -6.71 -6.85
N ALA A 284 -18.41 -7.37 -6.85
CA ALA A 284 -17.12 -6.77 -6.60
C ALA A 284 -16.56 -6.03 -7.83
N ASP A 285 -15.75 -5.00 -7.61
CA ASP A 285 -14.97 -4.33 -8.66
C ASP A 285 -13.86 -5.23 -9.22
N VAL A 286 -13.32 -6.12 -8.36
CA VAL A 286 -12.18 -6.98 -8.69
C VAL A 286 -12.28 -8.37 -8.06
N VAL A 287 -11.77 -9.36 -8.80
CA VAL A 287 -11.52 -10.71 -8.29
C VAL A 287 -10.07 -10.80 -7.82
N VAL A 288 -9.84 -11.41 -6.65
CA VAL A 288 -8.53 -11.68 -6.05
C VAL A 288 -8.32 -13.20 -5.91
N PRO A 289 -7.15 -13.71 -5.51
CA PRO A 289 -6.94 -15.15 -5.25
C PRO A 289 -7.96 -15.76 -4.27
N SER A 290 -7.99 -17.09 -4.12
CA SER A 290 -8.89 -17.72 -3.15
C SER A 290 -8.53 -17.37 -1.71
N ASN A 291 -9.44 -17.64 -0.77
CA ASN A 291 -9.16 -17.59 0.66
C ASN A 291 -7.97 -18.49 1.06
N SER A 292 -7.79 -19.63 0.40
CA SER A 292 -6.62 -20.51 0.55
C SER A 292 -5.33 -20.00 -0.11
N ASP A 293 -5.41 -19.01 -1.01
CA ASP A 293 -4.28 -18.45 -1.77
C ASP A 293 -3.97 -16.98 -1.35
N ASP A 294 -4.18 -16.64 -0.07
CA ASP A 294 -3.93 -15.31 0.49
C ASP A 294 -4.69 -14.15 -0.22
N GLY A 295 -5.94 -14.41 -0.66
CA GLY A 295 -6.79 -13.45 -1.38
C GLY A 295 -6.99 -12.10 -0.69
N VAL A 296 -7.17 -12.08 0.63
CA VAL A 296 -7.31 -10.83 1.42
C VAL A 296 -5.98 -10.06 1.44
N ALA A 297 -4.85 -10.74 1.63
CA ALA A 297 -3.52 -10.10 1.55
C ALA A 297 -3.25 -9.51 0.16
N ALA A 298 -3.62 -10.20 -0.92
CA ALA A 298 -3.48 -9.70 -2.28
C ALA A 298 -4.31 -8.42 -2.54
N ALA A 299 -5.50 -8.31 -1.95
CA ALA A 299 -6.28 -7.08 -1.97
C ALA A 299 -5.58 -5.96 -1.19
N ILE A 300 -5.10 -6.25 0.03
CA ILE A 300 -4.39 -5.31 0.90
C ILE A 300 -3.11 -4.78 0.22
N ARG A 301 -2.25 -5.66 -0.29
CA ARG A 301 -0.97 -5.32 -0.96
C ARG A 301 -1.14 -4.44 -2.20
N LYS A 302 -2.34 -4.40 -2.79
CA LYS A 302 -2.66 -3.64 -4.00
C LYS A 302 -3.37 -2.31 -3.73
N TYR A 303 -4.21 -2.24 -2.70
CA TYR A 303 -5.11 -1.09 -2.47
C TYR A 303 -4.88 -0.37 -1.13
N VAL A 304 -3.99 -0.86 -0.26
CA VAL A 304 -3.88 -0.43 1.14
C VAL A 304 -2.42 -0.24 1.54
N LEU A 305 -1.63 -1.30 1.39
CA LEU A 305 -0.19 -1.32 1.71
C LEU A 305 0.65 -1.18 0.42
N PRO A 306 1.99 -1.08 0.52
CA PRO A 306 2.88 -1.38 -0.59
C PRO A 306 2.86 -2.88 -0.91
N GLU A 307 3.24 -3.25 -2.14
CA GLU A 307 3.69 -4.61 -2.44
C GLU A 307 4.95 -4.93 -1.60
N GLU A 308 5.09 -6.17 -1.14
CA GLU A 308 6.32 -6.62 -0.46
C GLU A 308 7.52 -6.47 -1.41
N GLY A 309 8.48 -5.64 -1.05
CA GLY A 309 9.63 -5.31 -1.91
C GLY A 309 9.36 -4.23 -2.98
N ALA A 310 8.24 -3.50 -2.91
CA ALA A 310 8.08 -2.25 -3.65
C ALA A 310 9.19 -1.27 -3.24
N ASN A 311 10.18 -1.07 -4.12
CA ASN A 311 11.32 -0.19 -3.81
C ASN A 311 10.83 1.21 -3.39
N MET A 312 11.18 1.64 -2.17
CA MET A 312 10.70 2.89 -1.59
C MET A 312 11.14 4.13 -2.40
N LEU A 313 12.19 3.99 -3.22
CA LEU A 313 12.79 5.07 -3.99
C LEU A 313 12.64 4.84 -5.51
N ASP A 314 11.82 5.63 -6.18
CA ASP A 314 11.77 5.71 -7.64
C ASP A 314 12.86 6.66 -8.17
N PHE A 315 13.95 6.10 -8.69
CA PHE A 315 15.10 6.85 -9.19
C PHE A 315 15.03 7.05 -10.72
N TYR A 316 14.73 8.27 -11.15
CA TYR A 316 14.58 8.66 -12.55
C TYR A 316 15.91 9.13 -13.14
N THR A 317 16.38 8.45 -14.18
CA THR A 317 17.78 8.54 -14.64
C THR A 317 17.96 8.36 -16.16
N LEU A 318 19.17 8.64 -16.65
CA LEU A 318 19.64 8.40 -18.02
C LEU A 318 21.13 8.04 -17.97
N ASP A 319 21.53 6.94 -18.65
CA ASP A 319 22.86 6.31 -18.54
C ASP A 319 24.07 7.26 -18.56
N MET A 320 24.03 8.30 -19.39
CA MET A 320 25.17 9.22 -19.56
C MET A 320 25.22 10.40 -18.60
N CYS A 321 24.11 10.73 -17.93
CA CYS A 321 24.01 11.99 -17.22
C CYS A 321 24.92 12.00 -15.98
N PRO A 322 25.98 12.83 -15.92
CA PRO A 322 26.89 12.83 -14.77
C PRO A 322 26.17 13.20 -13.48
N PHE A 323 25.21 14.12 -13.55
CA PHE A 323 24.33 14.47 -12.43
C PHE A 323 23.49 13.29 -11.93
N ALA A 324 23.02 12.41 -12.82
CA ALA A 324 22.27 11.24 -12.39
C ALA A 324 23.20 10.17 -11.82
N GLN A 325 24.41 10.03 -12.36
CA GLN A 325 25.45 9.16 -11.78
C GLN A 325 25.85 9.61 -10.36
N ARG A 326 25.82 10.92 -10.02
CA ARG A 326 25.99 11.39 -8.63
C ARG A 326 24.99 10.73 -7.68
N CYS A 327 23.72 10.67 -8.07
CA CYS A 327 22.65 10.07 -7.26
C CYS A 327 22.74 8.55 -7.23
N TRP A 328 23.11 7.95 -8.37
CA TRP A 328 23.29 6.51 -8.45
C TRP A 328 24.45 6.04 -7.55
N ILE A 329 25.59 6.72 -7.55
CA ILE A 329 26.73 6.44 -6.63
C ILE A 329 26.28 6.49 -5.18
N VAL A 330 25.47 7.49 -4.79
CA VAL A 330 24.97 7.63 -3.41
C VAL A 330 23.97 6.53 -3.06
N LEU A 331 23.07 6.14 -3.97
CA LEU A 331 22.14 5.03 -3.75
C LEU A 331 22.88 3.69 -3.53
N GLU A 332 23.91 3.40 -4.33
CA GLU A 332 24.74 2.20 -4.18
C GLU A 332 25.60 2.23 -2.90
N GLU A 333 26.22 3.38 -2.58
CA GLU A 333 27.06 3.56 -1.38
C GLU A 333 26.24 3.45 -0.07
N LEU A 334 24.95 3.83 -0.11
CA LEU A 334 24.01 3.65 1.00
C LEU A 334 23.39 2.24 1.07
N GLY A 335 23.58 1.40 0.04
CA GLY A 335 22.89 0.11 -0.08
C GLY A 335 21.36 0.23 -0.20
N ALA A 336 20.87 1.31 -0.79
CA ALA A 336 19.45 1.65 -0.82
C ALA A 336 18.62 0.75 -1.76
N SER A 337 17.38 0.44 -1.38
CA SER A 337 16.39 -0.19 -2.27
C SER A 337 15.75 0.88 -3.18
N TYR A 338 15.99 0.79 -4.49
CA TYR A 338 15.47 1.76 -5.46
C TYR A 338 15.03 1.12 -6.80
N SER A 339 13.93 1.63 -7.36
CA SER A 339 13.42 1.32 -8.69
C SER A 339 14.06 2.25 -9.72
N ARG A 340 15.00 1.73 -10.53
CA ARG A 340 15.67 2.51 -11.59
C ARG A 340 14.73 2.74 -12.78
N ARG A 341 14.28 3.98 -12.98
CA ARG A 341 13.42 4.37 -14.12
C ARG A 341 14.20 5.16 -15.16
N ALA A 342 14.47 4.54 -16.30
CA ALA A 342 15.09 5.22 -17.44
C ALA A 342 14.11 6.22 -18.08
N VAL A 343 14.46 7.51 -18.12
CA VAL A 343 13.63 8.56 -18.74
C VAL A 343 14.10 8.80 -20.17
N ASN A 344 13.26 8.46 -21.14
CA ASN A 344 13.51 8.81 -22.54
C ASN A 344 13.11 10.27 -22.79
N LEU A 345 14.11 11.13 -23.04
CA LEU A 345 13.95 12.57 -23.25
C LEU A 345 13.84 12.90 -24.76
N ARG A 346 12.91 12.22 -25.47
CA ARG A 346 12.75 12.32 -26.94
C ARG A 346 11.31 12.12 -27.45
N GLY A 347 11.11 12.53 -28.71
CA GLY A 347 9.83 12.78 -29.37
C GLY A 347 9.07 11.58 -29.94
N SER A 348 8.78 11.66 -31.25
CA SER A 348 7.69 10.95 -31.91
C SER A 348 7.93 9.45 -32.10
N GLU A 349 6.89 8.73 -32.53
CA GLU A 349 6.80 7.27 -32.41
C GLU A 349 7.92 6.50 -33.14
N GLU A 350 8.31 6.97 -34.33
CA GLU A 350 9.38 6.37 -35.16
C GLU A 350 10.80 6.82 -34.73
N GLU A 351 10.94 8.04 -34.20
CA GLU A 351 12.23 8.59 -33.75
C GLU A 351 12.86 7.82 -32.58
N ARG A 352 12.07 6.97 -31.90
CA ARG A 352 12.50 6.15 -30.76
C ARG A 352 13.56 5.11 -31.11
N ALA A 353 13.79 4.83 -32.39
CA ALA A 353 14.74 3.81 -32.86
C ALA A 353 16.19 4.29 -33.10
N SER A 354 16.49 5.61 -33.02
CA SER A 354 17.76 6.17 -33.54
C SER A 354 18.41 7.24 -32.62
N ALA A 355 18.49 6.99 -31.31
CA ALA A 355 19.01 7.95 -30.32
C ALA A 355 20.50 8.33 -30.53
N LEU A 356 20.96 9.55 -30.19
CA LEU A 356 21.75 9.88 -28.95
C LEU A 356 21.66 11.36 -28.47
N PRO A 357 21.65 11.66 -27.13
CA PRO A 357 21.60 13.04 -26.59
C PRO A 357 22.57 13.24 -25.35
N MET A 358 22.70 14.34 -24.59
CA MET A 358 22.06 15.67 -24.50
C MET A 358 22.93 16.66 -23.65
N PRO A 359 23.16 17.94 -24.04
CA PRO A 359 23.73 18.97 -23.15
C PRO A 359 22.66 19.90 -22.54
N TRP A 360 22.36 19.68 -21.26
CA TRP A 360 21.80 20.64 -20.27
C TRP A 360 20.41 21.30 -20.52
N GLY A 361 19.71 21.11 -21.65
CA GLY A 361 18.37 21.72 -21.81
C GLY A 361 17.55 21.46 -23.08
N SER A 362 17.10 20.23 -23.33
CA SER A 362 16.00 19.93 -24.27
C SER A 362 14.63 19.97 -23.57
N ARG A 363 13.66 20.75 -24.07
CA ARG A 363 12.25 20.78 -23.60
C ARG A 363 11.44 19.58 -24.17
N LEU A 364 11.93 18.37 -23.91
CA LEU A 364 11.42 17.13 -24.48
C LEU A 364 11.49 15.97 -23.47
N GLY A 365 10.97 16.19 -22.25
CA GLY A 365 10.49 15.04 -21.48
C GLY A 365 9.24 14.44 -22.13
N THR A 366 8.83 13.24 -21.69
CA THR A 366 7.43 12.85 -21.92
C THR A 366 6.54 13.81 -21.13
N ALA A 367 5.46 14.33 -21.74
CA ALA A 367 4.57 15.31 -21.08
C ALA A 367 3.95 14.78 -19.76
N ARG A 368 3.99 13.46 -19.56
CA ARG A 368 3.69 12.80 -18.28
C ARG A 368 4.78 13.04 -17.23
N TYR A 369 6.04 12.76 -17.55
CA TYR A 369 7.19 12.93 -16.64
C TYR A 369 7.38 14.40 -16.21
N GLU A 370 7.20 15.35 -17.14
CA GLU A 370 7.33 16.78 -16.82
C GLU A 370 6.25 17.25 -15.85
N ARG A 371 5.01 16.76 -16.01
CA ARG A 371 3.88 17.07 -15.13
C ARG A 371 3.97 16.38 -13.77
N GLU A 372 4.37 15.11 -13.74
CA GLU A 372 4.22 14.24 -12.56
C GLU A 372 5.51 14.07 -11.74
N VAL A 373 6.69 14.43 -12.26
CA VAL A 373 7.99 14.15 -11.61
C VAL A 373 8.94 15.35 -11.61
N ASN A 374 9.29 15.91 -12.78
CA ASN A 374 10.21 17.03 -12.85
C ASN A 374 9.80 18.07 -13.91
N PRO A 375 9.24 19.23 -13.51
CA PRO A 375 8.78 20.27 -14.45
C PRO A 375 9.92 20.98 -15.20
N ARG A 376 11.19 20.64 -14.93
CA ARG A 376 12.35 21.10 -15.71
C ARG A 376 12.68 20.19 -16.89
N GLY A 377 12.05 19.01 -17.02
CA GLY A 377 12.34 18.03 -18.08
C GLY A 377 13.74 17.39 -17.99
N LYS A 378 14.33 17.36 -16.80
CA LYS A 378 15.71 16.89 -16.56
C LYS A 378 15.75 15.63 -15.69
N VAL A 379 16.87 14.92 -15.77
CA VAL A 379 17.30 13.90 -14.81
C VAL A 379 18.58 14.37 -14.09
N PRO A 380 18.83 13.95 -12.83
CA PRO A 380 18.02 13.03 -12.02
C PRO A 380 16.73 13.64 -11.48
N ALA A 381 15.80 12.76 -11.14
CA ALA A 381 14.75 13.01 -10.15
C ALA A 381 14.61 11.78 -9.25
N LEU A 382 14.11 11.98 -8.04
CA LEU A 382 13.83 10.94 -7.06
C LEU A 382 12.39 11.11 -6.59
N ARG A 383 11.59 10.05 -6.56
CA ARG A 383 10.35 10.03 -5.78
C ARG A 383 10.50 9.03 -4.64
N ASP A 384 10.14 9.45 -3.45
CA ASP A 384 10.11 8.63 -2.25
C ASP A 384 8.66 8.25 -1.95
N ALA A 385 8.38 6.95 -1.88
CA ALA A 385 7.05 6.41 -1.59
C ALA A 385 6.74 6.35 -0.08
N GLU A 386 7.74 6.54 0.78
CA GLU A 386 7.61 6.57 2.24
C GLU A 386 7.17 7.95 2.71
N THR A 387 7.87 8.99 2.25
CA THR A 387 7.61 10.38 2.63
C THR A 387 6.70 11.12 1.65
N GLY A 388 6.38 10.51 0.50
CA GLY A 388 5.64 11.12 -0.60
C GLY A 388 6.41 12.21 -1.36
N VAL A 389 7.66 12.52 -0.97
CA VAL A 389 8.41 13.62 -1.60
C VAL A 389 8.82 13.27 -3.03
N THR A 390 8.80 14.26 -3.92
CA THR A 390 9.43 14.15 -5.24
C THR A 390 10.44 15.29 -5.38
N LEU A 391 11.70 14.91 -5.61
CA LEU A 391 12.87 15.78 -5.63
C LEU A 391 13.53 15.79 -7.01
N PHE A 392 14.12 16.92 -7.36
CA PHE A 392 15.02 17.09 -8.50
C PHE A 392 16.20 17.99 -8.10
N GLU A 393 17.20 18.08 -8.98
CA GLU A 393 18.56 18.55 -8.70
C GLU A 393 19.41 17.54 -7.90
N SER A 394 20.51 17.09 -8.51
CA SER A 394 21.36 16.00 -7.99
C SER A 394 21.91 16.25 -6.58
N LEU A 395 22.30 17.49 -6.26
CA LEU A 395 22.86 17.84 -4.96
C LEU A 395 21.82 17.78 -3.84
N LEU A 396 20.57 18.15 -4.12
CA LEU A 396 19.47 18.11 -3.14
C LEU A 396 18.98 16.68 -2.91
N ILE A 397 18.91 15.87 -3.96
CA ILE A 397 18.68 14.42 -3.85
C ILE A 397 19.77 13.77 -3.00
N ASN A 398 21.03 14.15 -3.20
CA ASN A 398 22.16 13.55 -2.48
C ASN A 398 22.23 13.98 -1.01
N GLU A 399 21.92 15.24 -0.67
CA GLU A 399 21.76 15.61 0.74
C GLU A 399 20.57 14.89 1.38
N TYR A 400 19.39 14.81 0.73
CA TYR A 400 18.23 14.06 1.24
C TYR A 400 18.54 12.59 1.52
N LEU A 401 19.17 11.88 0.56
CA LEU A 401 19.54 10.47 0.72
C LEU A 401 20.54 10.25 1.85
N ALA A 402 21.48 11.18 2.07
CA ALA A 402 22.44 11.09 3.17
C ALA A 402 21.84 11.50 4.54
N GLU A 403 20.88 12.43 4.57
CA GLU A 403 20.17 12.81 5.82
C GLU A 403 19.25 11.70 6.33
N ARG A 404 18.79 10.78 5.46
CA ARG A 404 18.17 9.51 5.88
C ARG A 404 19.12 8.58 6.68
N GLN A 405 20.41 8.89 6.76
CA GLN A 405 21.38 8.28 7.67
C GLN A 405 22.11 9.39 8.47
N GLU A 406 21.35 10.15 9.29
CA GLU A 406 21.88 11.33 10.00
C GLU A 406 23.17 11.02 10.79
N GLY A 407 24.21 11.84 10.57
CA GLY A 407 25.54 11.66 11.15
C GLY A 407 26.44 10.63 10.45
N GLY A 408 25.94 9.95 9.40
CA GLY A 408 26.68 8.99 8.59
C GLY A 408 27.86 9.60 7.80
N PRO A 409 28.76 8.75 7.25
CA PRO A 409 30.02 9.18 6.66
C PRO A 409 29.87 10.09 5.43
N LEU A 410 28.78 9.92 4.65
CA LEU A 410 28.53 10.73 3.47
C LEU A 410 28.27 12.20 3.78
N LEU A 411 27.59 12.50 4.90
CA LEU A 411 27.19 13.85 5.29
C LEU A 411 27.38 14.04 6.81
N PRO A 412 28.62 14.31 7.26
CA PRO A 412 28.94 14.43 8.69
C PRO A 412 28.15 15.55 9.38
N ALA A 413 27.85 15.36 10.66
CA ALA A 413 27.12 16.34 11.48
C ALA A 413 27.88 17.67 11.73
N ASP A 414 29.21 17.72 11.54
CA ASP A 414 30.01 18.94 11.65
C ASP A 414 29.53 20.02 10.65
N PRO A 415 28.99 21.17 11.11
CA PRO A 415 28.56 22.25 10.22
C PRO A 415 29.67 22.75 9.29
N ALA A 416 30.94 22.71 9.74
CA ALA A 416 32.07 23.10 8.91
C ALA A 416 32.38 22.06 7.82
N ALA A 417 32.19 20.76 8.08
CA ALA A 417 32.27 19.70 7.07
C ALA A 417 31.15 19.85 6.04
N ARG A 418 29.90 20.07 6.48
CA ARG A 418 28.77 20.34 5.56
C ARG A 418 29.01 21.57 4.69
N ALA A 419 29.58 22.64 5.25
CA ALA A 419 29.99 23.82 4.47
C ALA A 419 31.10 23.51 3.45
N ARG A 420 32.10 22.69 3.82
CA ARG A 420 33.17 22.23 2.92
C ARG A 420 32.63 21.33 1.79
N ILE A 421 31.68 20.43 2.06
CA ILE A 421 30.99 19.62 1.02
C ILE A 421 30.33 20.55 -0.01
N ARG A 422 29.54 21.52 0.46
CA ARG A 422 28.82 22.46 -0.42
C ARG A 422 29.78 23.33 -1.23
N LEU A 423 30.91 23.74 -0.67
CA LEU A 423 31.97 24.46 -1.39
C LEU A 423 32.64 23.61 -2.48
N TRP A 424 32.88 22.31 -2.22
CA TRP A 424 33.39 21.38 -3.24
C TRP A 424 32.37 21.16 -4.37
N ASN A 425 31.09 21.03 -4.05
CA ASN A 425 30.02 20.88 -5.04
C ASN A 425 29.92 22.12 -5.96
N GLU A 426 29.90 23.32 -5.35
CA GLU A 426 29.85 24.60 -6.07
C GLU A 426 31.06 24.77 -7.01
N HIS A 427 32.29 24.52 -6.52
CA HIS A 427 33.49 24.61 -7.36
C HIS A 427 33.50 23.55 -8.48
N CYS A 428 32.95 22.36 -8.24
CA CYS A 428 32.78 21.33 -9.27
C CYS A 428 31.85 21.81 -10.40
N ASP A 429 30.69 22.37 -10.06
CA ASP A 429 29.66 22.73 -11.02
C ASP A 429 29.92 24.07 -11.73
N SER A 430 30.43 25.10 -11.02
CA SER A 430 30.65 26.43 -11.62
C SER A 430 32.03 26.65 -12.23
N GLN A 431 33.07 25.91 -11.79
CA GLN A 431 34.44 26.06 -12.31
C GLN A 431 34.88 24.82 -13.11
N LEU A 432 34.98 23.65 -12.47
CA LEU A 432 35.60 22.47 -13.07
C LEU A 432 34.84 21.96 -14.30
N ALA A 433 33.53 21.73 -14.16
CA ALA A 433 32.70 21.23 -15.25
C ALA A 433 32.66 22.23 -16.42
N VAL A 434 32.55 23.53 -16.13
CA VAL A 434 32.55 24.59 -17.15
C VAL A 434 33.88 24.61 -17.91
N ALA A 435 35.02 24.60 -17.22
CA ALA A 435 36.33 24.60 -17.86
C ALA A 435 36.59 23.31 -18.68
N HIS A 436 36.23 22.14 -18.14
CA HIS A 436 36.37 20.85 -18.83
C HIS A 436 35.59 20.83 -20.15
N PHE A 437 34.29 21.10 -20.12
CA PHE A 437 33.48 21.07 -21.34
C PHE A 437 33.88 22.19 -22.32
N THR A 438 34.26 23.37 -21.83
CA THR A 438 34.74 24.48 -22.69
C THR A 438 36.04 24.13 -23.43
N LEU A 439 36.95 23.38 -22.80
CA LEU A 439 38.15 22.85 -23.45
C LEU A 439 37.82 21.70 -24.41
N LEU A 440 36.97 20.76 -23.98
CA LEU A 440 36.62 19.58 -24.78
C LEU A 440 35.91 19.94 -26.09
N MET A 441 34.92 20.83 -26.02
CA MET A 441 34.15 21.30 -27.19
C MET A 441 34.91 22.32 -28.05
N ASN A 442 36.15 22.68 -27.67
CA ASN A 442 36.92 23.68 -28.38
C ASN A 442 37.33 23.22 -29.79
N LYS A 443 36.90 23.96 -30.82
CA LYS A 443 37.31 23.75 -32.22
C LYS A 443 38.38 24.78 -32.69
N ASP A 444 38.75 25.75 -31.85
CA ASP A 444 39.70 26.83 -32.16
C ASP A 444 41.06 26.64 -31.45
N ALA A 445 42.09 26.26 -32.20
CA ALA A 445 43.42 25.99 -31.63
C ALA A 445 44.10 27.21 -30.96
N PRO A 446 44.05 28.45 -31.52
CA PRO A 446 44.58 29.65 -30.87
C PRO A 446 44.11 29.89 -29.42
N SER A 447 42.85 29.60 -29.09
CA SER A 447 42.31 29.76 -27.72
C SER A 447 42.42 28.51 -26.84
N GLU A 448 43.01 27.41 -27.33
CA GLU A 448 43.08 26.15 -26.60
C GLU A 448 43.94 26.23 -25.33
N GLU A 449 45.12 26.84 -25.39
CA GLU A 449 46.01 26.97 -24.23
C GLU A 449 45.40 27.87 -23.13
N ALA A 450 44.61 28.89 -23.51
CA ALA A 450 43.88 29.72 -22.55
C ALA A 450 42.75 28.94 -21.85
N LYS A 451 42.02 28.09 -22.61
CA LYS A 451 40.98 27.21 -22.07
C LYS A 451 41.58 26.10 -21.18
N ARG A 452 42.78 25.61 -21.54
CA ARG A 452 43.56 24.67 -20.74
C ARG A 452 44.09 25.31 -19.45
N ALA A 453 44.59 26.54 -19.49
CA ALA A 453 45.01 27.27 -18.29
C ALA A 453 43.83 27.51 -17.32
N ALA A 454 42.61 27.73 -17.83
CA ALA A 454 41.41 27.81 -16.99
C ALA A 454 41.05 26.46 -16.34
N LEU A 455 41.28 25.34 -17.02
CA LEU A 455 41.10 24.00 -16.45
C LEU A 455 42.17 23.67 -15.41
N ASP A 456 43.45 23.94 -15.69
CA ASP A 456 44.55 23.81 -14.73
C ASP A 456 44.25 24.62 -13.46
N ALA A 457 43.77 25.86 -13.58
CA ALA A 457 43.39 26.69 -12.42
C ALA A 457 42.20 26.14 -11.62
N ALA A 458 41.24 25.47 -12.28
CA ALA A 458 40.14 24.78 -11.59
C ALA A 458 40.62 23.51 -10.85
N LEU A 459 41.62 22.82 -11.40
CA LEU A 459 42.25 21.62 -10.81
C LEU A 459 43.24 21.94 -9.69
N ASP A 460 43.95 23.07 -9.78
CA ASP A 460 44.86 23.57 -8.73
C ASP A 460 44.15 23.74 -7.38
N VAL A 461 42.84 24.06 -7.40
CA VAL A 461 42.01 24.12 -6.19
C VAL A 461 41.81 22.76 -5.54
N TYR A 462 41.60 21.70 -6.34
CA TYR A 462 41.52 20.32 -5.85
C TYR A 462 42.86 19.85 -5.29
N GLU A 463 43.92 20.03 -6.07
CA GLU A 463 45.28 19.67 -5.70
C GLU A 463 45.70 20.38 -4.41
N ALA A 464 45.50 21.70 -4.29
CA ALA A 464 45.90 22.47 -3.12
C ALA A 464 45.12 22.13 -1.84
N ARG A 465 43.83 21.77 -1.94
CA ARG A 465 42.93 21.59 -0.78
C ARG A 465 42.63 20.13 -0.42
N LEU A 466 43.15 19.14 -1.16
CA LEU A 466 43.11 17.73 -0.76
C LEU A 466 43.92 17.52 0.54
N VAL A 467 43.23 17.10 1.60
CA VAL A 467 43.78 16.90 2.96
C VAL A 467 43.98 15.45 3.37
N GLY A 468 43.46 14.48 2.61
CA GLY A 468 43.55 13.05 2.88
C GLY A 468 43.36 12.21 1.61
N PRO A 469 43.07 10.90 1.74
CA PRO A 469 42.73 10.05 0.59
C PRO A 469 41.43 10.47 -0.12
N TYR A 470 40.52 11.16 0.58
CA TYR A 470 39.27 11.74 0.07
C TYR A 470 39.24 13.27 0.27
N LEU A 471 38.29 13.96 -0.39
CA LEU A 471 38.21 15.43 -0.43
C LEU A 471 38.00 16.11 0.93
N LEU A 472 37.70 15.34 1.98
CA LEU A 472 37.54 15.81 3.35
C LEU A 472 38.44 15.13 4.39
N GLY A 473 39.30 14.20 3.99
CA GLY A 473 40.13 13.41 4.90
C GLY A 473 40.04 11.92 4.60
N ASP A 474 39.85 11.11 5.63
CA ASP A 474 39.92 9.64 5.53
C ASP A 474 38.60 8.96 5.12
N ALA A 475 37.47 9.68 5.19
CA ALA A 475 36.14 9.18 4.81
C ALA A 475 35.71 9.65 3.42
N PHE A 476 35.07 8.77 2.65
CA PHE A 476 34.38 9.10 1.40
C PHE A 476 33.08 9.86 1.72
N THR A 477 32.89 11.04 1.11
CA THR A 477 31.78 11.95 1.42
C THR A 477 30.94 12.29 0.19
N LEU A 478 29.84 13.02 0.39
CA LEU A 478 29.10 13.60 -0.74
C LEU A 478 29.97 14.50 -1.63
N ALA A 479 31.03 15.14 -1.12
CA ALA A 479 31.95 15.92 -1.95
C ALA A 479 32.61 15.03 -3.03
N ASP A 480 33.04 13.83 -2.62
CA ASP A 480 33.66 12.84 -3.50
C ASP A 480 32.64 12.26 -4.49
N ALA A 481 31.49 11.79 -3.99
CA ALA A 481 30.43 11.22 -4.83
C ALA A 481 29.86 12.21 -5.87
N ASN A 482 29.81 13.52 -5.53
CA ASN A 482 29.36 14.56 -6.45
C ASN A 482 30.43 14.92 -7.51
N ALA A 483 31.71 14.91 -7.15
CA ALA A 483 32.80 15.25 -8.08
C ALA A 483 33.12 14.09 -9.05
N LEU A 484 33.06 12.84 -8.58
CA LEU A 484 33.59 11.67 -9.29
C LEU A 484 33.07 11.46 -10.73
N PRO A 485 31.76 11.62 -11.06
CA PRO A 485 31.28 11.50 -12.44
C PRO A 485 31.88 12.51 -13.42
N PHE A 486 32.29 13.67 -12.93
CA PHE A 486 32.89 14.73 -13.74
C PHE A 486 34.37 14.45 -13.98
N PHE A 487 35.09 13.98 -12.96
CA PHE A 487 36.48 13.56 -13.12
C PHE A 487 36.65 12.30 -13.98
N GLU A 488 35.74 11.32 -13.91
CA GLU A 488 35.70 10.19 -14.88
C GLU A 488 35.67 10.72 -16.32
N ARG A 489 34.73 11.63 -16.61
CA ARG A 489 34.55 12.19 -17.96
C ARG A 489 35.69 13.10 -18.38
N LEU A 490 36.25 13.87 -17.46
CA LEU A 490 37.41 14.74 -17.68
C LEU A 490 38.63 13.92 -18.10
N ASP A 491 38.97 12.87 -17.33
CA ASP A 491 40.11 12.01 -17.61
C ASP A 491 39.94 11.23 -18.92
N PHE A 492 38.77 10.59 -19.12
CA PHE A 492 38.47 9.87 -20.36
C PHE A 492 38.51 10.80 -21.58
N SER A 493 37.67 11.84 -21.60
CA SER A 493 37.40 12.60 -22.84
C SER A 493 38.58 13.48 -23.27
N LEU A 494 39.36 14.03 -22.34
CA LEU A 494 40.54 14.82 -22.71
C LEU A 494 41.70 13.95 -23.16
N ARG A 495 41.88 12.75 -22.59
CA ARG A 495 42.83 11.75 -23.15
C ARG A 495 42.39 11.29 -24.53
N HIS A 496 41.11 10.98 -24.73
CA HIS A 496 40.59 10.44 -25.99
C HIS A 496 40.57 11.49 -27.12
N TYR A 497 39.83 12.58 -26.94
CA TYR A 497 39.54 13.57 -28.00
C TYR A 497 40.58 14.70 -28.11
N LYS A 498 41.39 14.94 -27.07
CA LYS A 498 42.40 16.01 -27.05
C LYS A 498 43.83 15.53 -26.87
N GLN A 499 44.06 14.25 -26.56
CA GLN A 499 45.38 13.70 -26.23
C GLN A 499 46.06 14.41 -25.04
N ILE A 500 45.26 14.92 -24.09
CA ILE A 500 45.70 15.64 -22.89
C ILE A 500 45.47 14.76 -21.65
N ASP A 501 46.54 14.42 -20.92
CA ASP A 501 46.40 14.04 -19.50
C ASP A 501 46.20 15.31 -18.67
N ALA A 502 44.95 15.54 -18.27
CA ALA A 502 44.56 16.73 -17.53
C ALA A 502 45.03 16.73 -16.06
N LEU A 503 45.45 15.58 -15.51
CA LEU A 503 45.94 15.49 -14.11
C LEU A 503 47.46 15.27 -14.03
N ALA A 504 48.18 15.37 -15.14
CA ALA A 504 49.65 15.23 -15.20
C ALA A 504 50.40 16.20 -14.26
N ARG A 505 49.76 17.31 -13.86
CA ARG A 505 50.30 18.32 -12.94
C ARG A 505 49.76 18.21 -11.51
N HIS A 506 48.79 17.33 -11.27
CA HIS A 506 47.96 17.29 -10.05
C HIS A 506 48.03 15.91 -9.36
N PRO A 507 49.18 15.54 -8.77
CA PRO A 507 49.45 14.18 -8.27
C PRO A 507 48.75 13.82 -6.96
N ARG A 508 48.14 14.75 -6.20
CA ARG A 508 47.16 14.38 -5.16
C ARG A 508 45.80 14.12 -5.80
N THR A 509 45.38 14.97 -6.74
CA THR A 509 44.10 14.82 -7.44
C THR A 509 44.02 13.52 -8.26
N ARG A 510 45.10 13.13 -8.94
CA ARG A 510 45.24 11.83 -9.61
C ARG A 510 45.04 10.66 -8.63
N ARG A 511 45.76 10.63 -7.50
CA ARG A 511 45.64 9.56 -6.50
C ARG A 511 44.28 9.49 -5.82
N TRP A 512 43.64 10.63 -5.56
CA TRP A 512 42.25 10.70 -5.10
C TRP A 512 41.31 10.06 -6.13
N LEU A 513 41.45 10.42 -7.40
CA LEU A 513 40.62 9.88 -8.48
C LEU A 513 40.81 8.36 -8.61
N ASP A 514 42.05 7.90 -8.69
CA ASP A 514 42.37 6.47 -8.85
C ASP A 514 41.79 5.62 -7.69
N LEU A 515 41.80 6.14 -6.46
CA LEU A 515 41.16 5.52 -5.30
C LEU A 515 39.62 5.57 -5.39
N ALA A 516 39.05 6.71 -5.72
CA ALA A 516 37.59 6.89 -5.81
C ALA A 516 36.97 6.03 -6.92
N LEU A 517 37.64 5.89 -8.07
CA LEU A 517 37.26 4.99 -9.17
C LEU A 517 37.30 3.49 -8.78
N SER A 518 38.01 3.13 -7.70
CA SER A 518 38.10 1.75 -7.22
C SER A 518 36.92 1.31 -6.33
N ARG A 519 36.08 2.25 -5.87
CA ARG A 519 34.91 1.96 -5.02
C ARG A 519 33.85 1.14 -5.75
N GLU A 520 33.09 0.35 -5.00
CA GLU A 520 32.11 -0.60 -5.57
C GLU A 520 30.87 0.15 -6.11
N CYS A 521 30.39 1.14 -5.36
CA CYS A 521 29.35 2.09 -5.78
C CYS A 521 29.67 2.83 -7.09
N PHE A 522 30.95 3.04 -7.40
CA PHE A 522 31.37 3.62 -8.67
C PHE A 522 31.48 2.55 -9.76
N ARG A 523 32.07 1.39 -9.46
CA ARG A 523 32.13 0.23 -10.37
C ARG A 523 30.75 -0.23 -10.85
N ALA A 524 29.71 -0.11 -10.01
CA ALA A 524 28.32 -0.44 -10.34
C ALA A 524 27.62 0.59 -11.26
N THR A 525 28.08 1.85 -11.28
CA THR A 525 27.34 2.98 -11.88
C THR A 525 28.01 3.60 -13.09
N ARG A 526 29.29 3.28 -13.32
CA ARG A 526 30.04 3.72 -14.50
C ARG A 526 29.61 3.00 -15.79
N GLN A 527 29.79 3.66 -16.93
CA GLN A 527 29.54 3.07 -18.25
C GLN A 527 30.85 2.51 -18.85
N PRO A 528 30.80 1.49 -19.72
CA PRO A 528 31.98 1.02 -20.48
C PRO A 528 32.55 2.14 -21.38
N GLU A 529 33.88 2.22 -21.52
CA GLU A 529 34.53 3.31 -22.26
C GLU A 529 34.08 3.36 -23.74
N ALA A 530 33.89 2.22 -24.41
CA ALA A 530 33.35 2.18 -25.78
C ALA A 530 31.94 2.79 -25.91
N LYS A 531 31.10 2.67 -24.86
CA LYS A 531 29.78 3.31 -24.80
C LYS A 531 29.92 4.81 -24.52
N LEU A 532 30.87 5.22 -23.67
CA LEU A 532 31.20 6.64 -23.49
C LEU A 532 31.65 7.28 -24.82
N VAL A 533 32.50 6.62 -25.61
CA VAL A 533 32.92 7.10 -26.94
C VAL A 533 31.72 7.31 -27.85
N GLU A 534 30.87 6.28 -28.05
CA GLU A 534 29.70 6.38 -28.93
C GLU A 534 28.78 7.57 -28.55
N LEU A 535 28.66 7.84 -27.25
CA LEU A 535 27.82 8.90 -26.69
C LEU A 535 28.50 10.29 -26.65
N TYR A 536 29.83 10.36 -26.68
CA TYR A 536 30.58 11.61 -26.82
C TYR A 536 30.77 12.02 -28.29
N ASP A 537 30.90 11.08 -29.22
CA ASP A 537 31.03 11.36 -30.66
C ASP A 537 29.84 12.19 -31.15
N LYS A 538 28.63 11.64 -31.00
CA LYS A 538 27.37 12.30 -31.42
C LYS A 538 26.97 13.51 -30.54
N PHE A 539 27.71 13.76 -29.45
CA PHE A 539 27.62 14.98 -28.64
C PHE A 539 28.53 16.10 -29.21
N LEU A 540 29.74 15.75 -29.68
CA LEU A 540 30.72 16.69 -30.25
C LEU A 540 30.44 17.05 -31.72
N GLU A 541 29.78 16.15 -32.45
CA GLU A 541 29.23 16.39 -33.79
C GLU A 541 28.06 17.39 -33.79
N ALA A 542 27.27 17.44 -32.72
CA ALA A 542 26.08 18.27 -32.64
C ALA A 542 26.41 19.73 -32.28
N ASP A 543 25.96 20.69 -33.10
CA ASP A 543 26.16 22.13 -32.88
C ASP A 543 25.35 22.67 -31.69
N TYR A 544 25.90 22.50 -30.49
CA TYR A 544 25.28 22.90 -29.23
C TYR A 544 25.87 24.17 -28.61
N ALA A 545 24.98 25.05 -28.14
CA ALA A 545 25.31 26.18 -27.29
C ALA A 545 25.18 25.82 -25.81
N PHE A 546 26.28 25.43 -25.17
CA PHE A 546 26.34 25.18 -23.73
C PHE A 546 26.01 26.45 -22.94
N GLY A 547 24.97 26.42 -22.10
CA GLY A 547 24.73 27.41 -21.03
C GLY A 547 24.63 28.88 -21.44
N GLY A 548 24.49 29.19 -22.74
CA GLY A 548 24.57 30.57 -23.25
C GLY A 548 25.99 31.12 -23.43
N LEU A 549 27.04 30.30 -23.26
CA LEU A 549 28.45 30.69 -23.39
C LEU A 549 28.93 30.80 -24.84
N ASN A 550 28.33 30.06 -25.78
CA ASN A 550 28.53 30.28 -27.22
C ASN A 550 27.68 31.48 -27.70
N LYS A 551 28.15 32.68 -27.33
CA LYS A 551 27.72 33.98 -27.88
C LYS A 551 28.93 34.82 -28.33
N ASN A 552 29.87 34.18 -29.02
CA ASN A 552 30.87 34.75 -29.93
C ASN A 552 31.29 33.65 -30.91
#